data_AF-A0AAW0SUD8-F1
#
_entry.id   AF-A0AAW0SUD8-F1
#
_cell.length_a   1.000
_cell.length_b   1.000
_cell.length_c   1.000
_cell.angle_alpha   90.00
_cell.angle_beta   90.00
_cell.angle_gamma   90.00
#
_symmetry.space_group_name_H-M   'P 1'
#
loop_
_entity.id
_entity.type
_entity.pdbx_description
1 polymer ?
#
loop_
_entity_poly.entity_id
_entity_poly.type
_entity_poly.pdbx_seq_one_letter_code
_entity_poly.pdbx_strand_id
1 'polypeptide(L)'
;MATSNTAVFLQDEITCEMRDRAYRICRDYLHGAWKLITPHEMVIKQISGGLSNLLYYCALPASNPPKATEPSEVLLRIYGQVHGEDALESVLAESVIFALLSERRLGPRLYGVFPGGRLEQFISSE
;
A
#
# COMPACT_ATOMS: atom_id res chain seq x y z
N MET A 1 27.55 -3.59 -18.21
CA MET A 1 26.46 -2.69 -18.63
C MET A 1 25.20 -3.22 -17.98
N ALA A 2 24.78 -2.61 -16.87
CA ALA A 2 23.64 -3.06 -16.08
C ALA A 2 22.39 -2.36 -16.62
N THR A 3 21.41 -3.15 -17.06
CA THR A 3 20.09 -2.67 -17.42
C THR A 3 19.29 -2.46 -16.14
N SER A 4 19.08 -1.20 -15.76
CA SER A 4 18.17 -0.79 -14.69
C SER A 4 16.73 -1.16 -15.06
N ASN A 5 16.00 -1.81 -14.15
CA ASN A 5 14.57 -2.04 -14.31
C ASN A 5 13.82 -1.42 -13.13
N THR A 6 13.00 -0.42 -13.45
CA THR A 6 12.22 0.37 -12.52
C THR A 6 10.94 -0.40 -12.20
N ALA A 7 10.44 -0.37 -10.96
CA ALA A 7 9.03 -0.68 -10.71
C ALA A 7 8.20 0.09 -11.75
N VAL A 8 7.39 -0.61 -12.54
CA VAL A 8 6.67 0.03 -13.65
C VAL A 8 5.57 0.89 -13.05
N PHE A 9 5.92 2.15 -12.79
CA PHE A 9 4.97 3.16 -12.40
C PHE A 9 4.13 3.51 -13.62
N LEU A 10 2.82 3.36 -13.48
CA LEU A 10 1.91 3.83 -14.51
C LEU A 10 1.92 5.36 -14.51
N GLN A 11 1.94 5.96 -15.70
CA GLN A 11 1.77 7.41 -15.89
C GLN A 11 0.29 7.82 -15.91
N ASP A 12 -0.60 7.01 -15.34
CA ASP A 12 -2.00 7.39 -15.17
C ASP A 12 -2.09 8.48 -14.09
N GLU A 13 -2.87 9.52 -14.39
CA GLU A 13 -3.11 10.61 -13.46
C GLU A 13 -3.91 10.10 -12.26
N ILE A 14 -3.27 10.05 -11.08
CA ILE A 14 -3.94 9.67 -9.84
C ILE A 14 -4.94 10.76 -9.48
N THR A 15 -6.22 10.40 -9.45
CA THR A 15 -7.30 11.35 -9.11
C THR A 15 -7.15 11.90 -7.69
N CYS A 16 -7.62 13.12 -7.46
CA CYS A 16 -7.64 13.74 -6.12
C CYS A 16 -8.38 12.86 -5.11
N GLU A 17 -9.50 12.25 -5.52
CA GLU A 17 -10.27 11.34 -4.67
C GLU A 17 -9.47 10.12 -4.23
N MET A 18 -8.73 9.49 -5.15
CA MET A 18 -7.88 8.34 -4.83
C MET A 18 -6.73 8.74 -3.91
N ARG A 19 -6.10 9.90 -4.16
CA ARG A 19 -5.05 10.45 -3.28
C ARG A 19 -5.57 10.69 -1.87
N ASP A 20 -6.72 11.33 -1.71
CA ASP A 20 -7.34 11.58 -0.41
C ASP A 20 -7.69 10.28 0.31
N ARG A 21 -8.22 9.30 -0.42
CA ARG A 21 -8.51 7.97 0.12
C ARG A 21 -7.23 7.28 0.61
N ALA A 22 -6.20 7.22 -0.22
CA ALA A 22 -4.92 6.61 0.12
C ALA A 22 -4.27 7.28 1.32
N TYR A 23 -4.30 8.62 1.37
CA TYR A 23 -3.78 9.39 2.50
C TYR A 23 -4.54 9.08 3.79
N ARG A 24 -5.88 9.08 3.78
CA ARG A 24 -6.68 8.75 4.97
C ARG A 24 -6.32 7.37 5.52
N ILE A 25 -6.22 6.37 4.63
CA ILE A 25 -5.82 5.02 5.01
C ILE A 25 -4.42 5.02 5.64
N CYS A 26 -3.41 5.62 4.99
CA CYS A 26 -2.05 5.65 5.53
C CYS A 26 -2.00 6.37 6.90
N ARG A 27 -2.66 7.52 7.01
CA ARG A 27 -2.75 8.32 8.24
C ARG A 27 -3.37 7.53 9.40
N ASP A 28 -4.49 6.85 9.13
CA ASP A 28 -5.30 6.20 10.14
C ASP A 28 -4.66 4.89 10.63
N TYR A 29 -3.86 4.22 9.80
CA TYR A 29 -3.24 2.92 10.15
C TYR A 29 -1.75 3.01 10.50
N LEU A 30 -0.97 3.93 9.92
CA LEU A 30 0.49 4.01 10.14
C LEU A 30 0.85 4.98 11.26
N HIS A 31 -0.01 5.96 11.54
CA HIS A 31 0.17 6.97 12.58
C HIS A 31 1.51 7.74 12.44
N GLY A 32 2.03 8.28 13.56
CA GLY A 32 3.32 8.97 13.60
C GLY A 32 3.40 10.14 12.61
N ALA A 33 4.50 10.21 11.87
CA ALA A 33 4.75 11.20 10.83
C ALA A 33 3.62 11.31 9.78
N TRP A 34 2.87 10.23 9.50
CA TRP A 34 1.75 10.24 8.56
C TRP A 34 0.57 11.11 9.00
N LYS A 35 0.45 11.40 10.30
CA LYS A 35 -0.55 12.34 10.85
C LYS A 35 -0.17 13.81 10.68
N LEU A 36 1.08 14.09 10.29
CA LEU A 36 1.63 15.44 10.25
C LEU A 36 1.73 16.03 8.85
N ILE A 37 1.43 15.23 7.82
CA ILE A 37 1.43 15.67 6.42
C ILE A 37 -0.01 15.80 5.91
N THR A 38 -0.17 16.46 4.77
CA THR A 38 -1.41 16.58 4.01
C THR A 38 -1.46 15.60 2.82
N PRO A 39 -2.64 15.35 2.22
CA PRO A 39 -2.74 14.49 1.04
C PRO A 39 -1.85 14.91 -0.15
N HIS A 40 -1.61 16.22 -0.30
CA HIS A 40 -0.79 16.77 -1.38
C HIS A 40 0.71 16.61 -1.15
N GLU A 41 1.15 16.58 0.10
CA GLU A 41 2.55 16.35 0.47
C GLU A 41 2.94 14.87 0.38
N MET A 42 1.97 13.95 0.50
CA MET A 42 2.21 12.52 0.36
C MET A 42 2.66 12.19 -1.07
N VAL A 43 3.76 11.45 -1.18
CA VAL A 43 4.19 10.85 -2.43
C VAL A 43 3.27 9.66 -2.71
N ILE A 44 2.65 9.63 -3.88
CA ILE A 44 1.83 8.50 -4.33
C ILE A 44 2.10 8.20 -5.80
N LYS A 45 2.27 6.92 -6.13
CA LYS A 45 2.49 6.44 -7.50
C LYS A 45 1.70 5.16 -7.71
N GLN A 46 1.01 5.05 -8.84
CA GLN A 46 0.35 3.81 -9.21
C GLN A 46 1.38 2.83 -9.74
N ILE A 47 1.33 1.59 -9.28
CA ILE A 47 2.18 0.50 -9.74
C ILE A 47 1.36 -0.39 -10.67
N SER A 48 1.96 -0.83 -11.78
CA SER A 48 1.35 -1.84 -12.63
C SER A 48 1.08 -3.12 -11.84
N GLY A 49 -0.19 -3.52 -11.77
CA GLY A 49 -0.64 -4.75 -11.12
C GLY A 49 -1.49 -5.61 -12.04
N GLY A 50 -1.91 -6.78 -11.56
CA GLY A 50 -2.94 -7.58 -12.23
C GLY A 50 -4.32 -6.89 -12.17
N LEU A 51 -5.27 -7.34 -13.01
CA LEU A 51 -6.58 -6.68 -13.19
C LEU A 51 -7.42 -6.54 -11.91
N SER A 52 -7.20 -7.40 -10.91
CA SER A 52 -8.02 -7.49 -9.69
C SER A 52 -7.49 -6.67 -8.51
N ASN A 53 -6.27 -6.13 -8.60
CA ASN A 53 -5.59 -5.45 -7.51
C ASN A 53 -5.05 -4.09 -7.96
N LEU A 54 -5.54 -3.01 -7.35
CA LEU A 54 -4.95 -1.69 -7.52
C LEU A 54 -3.80 -1.53 -6.51
N LEU A 55 -2.61 -1.23 -7.01
CA LEU A 55 -1.39 -1.09 -6.23
C LEU A 55 -0.89 0.35 -6.29
N TYR A 56 -0.63 0.92 -5.11
CA TYR A 56 -0.08 2.25 -4.98
C TYR A 56 1.13 2.22 -4.06
N TYR A 57 2.25 2.76 -4.54
CA TYR A 57 3.34 3.18 -3.69
C TYR A 57 2.91 4.46 -2.97
N CYS A 58 3.01 4.48 -1.64
CA CYS A 58 2.78 5.67 -0.83
C CYS A 58 4.01 5.92 0.04
N ALA A 59 4.46 7.17 0.12
CA ALA A 59 5.58 7.54 0.99
C ALA A 59 5.42 8.92 1.64
N LEU A 60 6.03 9.06 2.81
CA LEU A 60 6.24 10.36 3.43
C LEU A 60 7.12 11.24 2.54
N PRO A 61 6.90 12.56 2.49
CA PRO A 61 7.81 13.48 1.83
C PRO A 61 9.16 13.51 2.56
N ALA A 62 10.23 13.79 1.82
CA ALA A 62 11.58 13.91 2.41
C ALA A 62 11.67 14.99 3.51
N SER A 63 10.78 15.98 3.50
CA SER A 63 10.69 17.03 4.52
C SER A 63 10.12 16.56 5.86
N ASN A 64 9.43 15.42 5.91
CA ASN A 64 8.79 14.89 7.12
C ASN A 64 9.06 13.37 7.25
N PRO A 65 10.31 12.99 7.59
CA PRO A 65 10.69 11.59 7.74
C PRO A 65 10.00 10.91 8.95
N PRO A 66 10.04 9.57 9.05
CA PRO A 66 9.55 8.85 10.23
C PRO A 66 10.16 9.36 11.53
N LYS A 67 9.34 9.43 12.58
CA LYS A 67 9.74 9.90 13.91
C LYS A 67 9.94 8.78 14.90
N ALA A 68 9.35 7.60 14.66
CA ALA A 68 9.48 6.44 15.51
C ALA A 68 9.56 5.16 14.66
N THR A 69 8.62 4.24 14.86
CA THR A 69 8.60 2.91 14.24
C THR A 69 7.72 2.82 13.01
N GLU A 70 7.03 3.92 12.66
CA GLU A 70 6.23 3.99 11.44
C GLU A 70 7.11 3.88 10.19
N PRO A 71 6.64 3.22 9.13
CA PRO A 71 7.41 3.13 7.89
C PRO A 71 7.44 4.48 7.17
N SER A 72 8.54 4.77 6.46
CA SER A 72 8.62 5.92 5.54
C SER A 72 7.82 5.73 4.26
N GLU A 73 7.61 4.47 3.87
CA GLU A 73 6.95 4.08 2.64
C GLU A 73 6.21 2.75 2.80
N VAL A 74 5.13 2.59 2.05
CA VAL A 74 4.28 1.41 2.06
C VAL A 74 3.76 1.11 0.67
N LEU A 75 3.37 -0.14 0.48
CA LEU A 75 2.54 -0.56 -0.64
C LEU A 75 1.09 -0.62 -0.17
N LEU A 76 0.25 0.22 -0.74
CA LEU A 76 -1.19 0.20 -0.56
C LEU A 76 -1.80 -0.72 -1.63
N ARG A 77 -2.47 -1.78 -1.18
CA ARG A 77 -3.20 -2.70 -2.04
C ARG A 77 -4.69 -2.55 -1.79
N ILE A 78 -5.45 -2.26 -2.85
CA ILE A 78 -6.90 -2.19 -2.84
C ILE A 78 -7.45 -3.32 -3.71
N TYR A 79 -8.29 -4.17 -3.13
CA TYR A 79 -8.97 -5.24 -3.84
C TYR A 79 -10.11 -4.65 -4.67
N GLY A 80 -10.26 -5.14 -5.91
CA GLY A 80 -11.40 -4.80 -6.78
C GLY A 80 -12.74 -5.30 -6.22
N GLN A 81 -13.84 -4.99 -6.91
CA GLN A 81 -15.17 -5.47 -6.53
C GLN A 81 -15.21 -7.00 -6.55
N VAL A 82 -15.47 -7.59 -5.39
CA VAL A 82 -15.66 -9.02 -5.21
C VAL A 82 -17.16 -9.27 -5.16
N HIS A 83 -17.71 -9.99 -6.15
CA HIS A 83 -19.12 -10.33 -6.21
C HIS A 83 -19.36 -11.74 -5.68
N GLY A 84 -20.21 -11.89 -4.64
CA GLY A 84 -20.64 -13.18 -4.07
C GLY A 84 -20.08 -13.47 -2.67
N GLU A 85 -20.75 -14.39 -1.94
CA GLU A 85 -20.33 -14.81 -0.59
C GLU A 85 -18.97 -15.56 -0.61
N ASP A 86 -18.75 -16.44 -1.59
CA ASP A 86 -17.47 -17.15 -1.80
C ASP A 86 -16.28 -16.19 -1.99
N ALA A 87 -16.56 -15.01 -2.54
CA ALA A 87 -15.59 -13.97 -2.81
C ALA A 87 -15.13 -13.29 -1.51
N LEU A 88 -16.02 -13.12 -0.54
CA LEU A 88 -15.67 -12.59 0.79
C LEU A 88 -14.84 -13.60 1.59
N GLU A 89 -15.22 -14.87 1.58
CA GLU A 89 -14.46 -15.93 2.25
C GLU A 89 -13.03 -16.05 1.71
N SER A 90 -12.88 -15.95 0.38
CA SER A 90 -11.57 -15.97 -0.27
C SER A 90 -10.67 -14.81 0.19
N VAL A 91 -11.21 -13.59 0.28
CA VAL A 91 -10.46 -12.41 0.76
C VAL A 91 -10.07 -12.54 2.24
N LEU A 92 -10.95 -13.10 3.07
CA LEU A 92 -10.64 -13.37 4.48
C LEU A 92 -9.52 -14.41 4.61
N ALA A 93 -9.61 -15.51 3.86
CA ALA A 93 -8.57 -16.53 3.83
C ALA A 93 -7.23 -15.96 3.36
N GLU A 94 -7.21 -15.17 2.28
CA GLU A 94 -6.00 -14.49 1.80
C GLU A 94 -5.41 -13.58 2.88
N SER A 95 -6.25 -12.83 3.60
CA SER A 95 -5.82 -11.94 4.67
C SER A 95 -5.16 -12.71 5.83
N VAL A 96 -5.74 -13.83 6.25
CA VAL A 96 -5.18 -14.69 7.30
C VAL A 96 -3.86 -15.31 6.84
N ILE A 97 -3.80 -15.83 5.61
CA ILE A 97 -2.57 -16.39 5.04
C ILE A 97 -1.47 -15.32 5.00
N PHE A 98 -1.78 -14.12 4.50
CA PHE A 98 -0.82 -13.02 4.42
C PHE A 98 -0.30 -12.62 5.79
N ALA A 99 -1.19 -12.47 6.78
CA ALA A 99 -0.80 -12.16 8.16
C ALA A 99 0.13 -13.24 8.74
N LEU A 100 -0.19 -14.53 8.55
CA LEU A 100 0.66 -15.63 9.01
C LEU A 100 2.04 -15.63 8.35
N LEU A 101 2.11 -15.36 7.04
CA LEU A 101 3.38 -15.26 6.32
C LEU A 101 4.21 -14.07 6.79
N SER A 102 3.59 -12.91 7.01
CA SER A 102 4.23 -11.70 7.55
C SER A 102 4.84 -11.97 8.93
N GLU A 103 4.06 -12.54 9.85
CA GLU A 103 4.51 -12.82 11.23
C GLU A 103 5.70 -13.80 11.27
N ARG A 104 5.72 -14.75 10.33
CA ARG A 104 6.83 -15.71 10.18
C ARG A 104 7.99 -15.18 9.34
N ARG A 105 7.92 -13.92 8.85
CA ARG A 105 8.91 -13.30 7.97
C ARG A 105 9.12 -14.09 6.66
N LEU A 106 8.05 -14.73 6.17
CA LEU A 106 8.00 -15.48 4.92
C LEU A 106 7.38 -14.66 3.77
N GLY A 107 7.17 -13.37 3.98
CA GLY A 107 6.63 -12.43 3.01
C GLY A 107 6.84 -10.98 3.45
N PRO A 108 6.29 -10.00 2.72
CA PRO A 108 6.32 -8.60 3.11
C PRO A 108 5.66 -8.39 4.47
N ARG A 109 6.18 -7.44 5.26
CA ARG A 109 5.54 -7.08 6.53
C ARG A 109 4.15 -6.50 6.30
N LEU A 110 3.18 -6.93 7.11
CA LEU A 110 1.84 -6.35 7.16
C LEU A 110 1.80 -5.18 8.15
N TYR A 111 1.34 -4.01 7.69
CA TYR A 111 1.16 -2.83 8.55
C TYR A 111 -0.29 -2.61 8.95
N GLY A 112 -1.25 -3.03 8.12
CA GLY A 112 -2.66 -2.89 8.45
C GLY A 112 -3.58 -3.57 7.43
N VAL A 113 -4.75 -3.98 7.90
CA VAL A 113 -5.84 -4.52 7.07
C VAL A 113 -7.06 -3.65 7.26
N PHE A 114 -7.72 -3.30 6.15
CA PHE A 114 -8.92 -2.48 6.14
C PHE A 114 -9.96 -3.06 5.18
N PRO A 115 -11.24 -2.66 5.28
CA PRO A 115 -12.26 -3.12 4.34
C PRO A 115 -11.86 -2.81 2.88
N GLY A 116 -11.64 -3.86 2.09
CA GLY A 116 -11.25 -3.74 0.69
C GLY A 116 -9.75 -3.55 0.43
N GLY A 117 -8.86 -3.81 1.40
CA GLY A 117 -7.43 -3.76 1.12
C GLY A 117 -6.50 -3.96 2.31
N ARG A 118 -5.20 -3.75 2.07
CA ARG A 118 -4.14 -3.82 3.09
C ARG A 118 -2.99 -2.87 2.79
N LEU A 119 -2.23 -2.56 3.84
CA LEU A 119 -0.94 -1.86 3.79
C LEU A 119 0.17 -2.87 4.05
N GLU A 120 1.07 -3.02 3.09
CA GLU A 120 2.18 -3.96 3.15
C GLU A 120 3.52 -3.24 2.98
N GLN A 121 4.61 -3.90 3.38
CA GLN A 121 5.96 -3.46 3.09
C GLN A 121 6.14 -3.35 1.58
N PHE A 122 6.60 -2.18 1.14
CA PHE A 122 7.06 -2.02 -0.22
C PHE A 122 8.40 -2.76 -0.37
N ILE A 123 8.47 -3.67 -1.34
CA ILE A 123 9.71 -4.36 -1.71
C ILE A 123 10.08 -3.87 -3.10
N SER A 124 11.18 -3.13 -3.19
CA SER A 124 11.81 -2.85 -4.47
C SER A 124 12.44 -4.14 -4.98
N SER A 125 12.00 -4.64 -6.13
CA SER A 125 12.73 -5.67 -6.87
C SER A 125 13.97 -5.04 -7.49
N GLU A 126 15.14 -5.64 -7.26
CA GLU A 126 16.38 -5.35 -8.00
C GLU A 126 16.33 -5.88 -9.44
#